data_AF-A0A954UU61-F1
#
_entry.id   AF-A0A954UU61-F1
#
_cell.length_a   1.000
_cell.length_b   1.000
_cell.length_c   1.000
_cell.angle_alpha   90.00
_cell.angle_beta   90.00
_cell.angle_gamma   90.00
#
_symmetry.space_group_name_H-M   'P 1'
#
loop_
_entity.id
_entity.type
_entity.pdbx_description
1 polymer ?
#
loop_
_entity_poly.entity_id
_entity_poly.type
_entity_poly.pdbx_seq_one_letter_code
_entity_poly.pdbx_strand_id
1 'polypeptide(L)'
;MSNPEPSSITILIHGTFSREVGLWHRPGSRFHSFLKRQFFPDVYSGPDFFKWSGRRPDAARHEAAVKLVKWCKKHPAQTYNLIAHSHGTNVVNIATHIGLENIGKMIYLSPPVWGDKPNYLPDLEKVDQKVIFNFHPRQDFIVSVLGHARQNFDGTEVDRYEREFVLPGGDHWAPVRIHSWRAHNIGEIVTDDELDMTDEHGDEL
;
A
#
# COMPACT_ATOMS: atom_id res chain seq x y z
N MET A 1 -25.78 18.04 14.55
CA MET A 1 -24.54 17.56 15.20
C MET A 1 -23.88 16.65 14.18
N SER A 2 -22.71 17.02 13.65
CA SER A 2 -21.94 16.12 12.79
C SER A 2 -21.47 14.94 13.62
N ASN A 3 -21.58 13.72 13.09
CA ASN A 3 -20.89 12.59 13.69
C ASN A 3 -19.39 12.90 13.71
N PRO A 4 -18.65 12.51 14.77
CA PRO A 4 -17.21 12.64 14.77
C PRO A 4 -16.63 11.85 13.60
N GLU A 5 -15.59 12.41 12.97
CA GLU A 5 -14.86 11.73 11.90
C GLU A 5 -14.32 10.38 12.40
N PRO A 6 -14.28 9.33 11.54
CA PRO A 6 -13.62 8.09 11.89
C PRO A 6 -12.17 8.33 12.32
N SER A 7 -11.72 7.59 13.34
CA SER A 7 -10.31 7.62 13.74
C SER A 7 -9.39 7.18 12.60
N SER A 8 -9.79 6.17 11.84
CA SER A 8 -9.02 5.69 10.70
C SER A 8 -9.90 5.14 9.58
N ILE A 9 -9.36 5.15 8.36
CA ILE A 9 -9.91 4.44 7.20
C ILE A 9 -8.79 3.65 6.53
N THR A 10 -8.99 2.34 6.35
CA THR A 10 -8.09 1.51 5.53
C THR A 10 -8.59 1.45 4.08
N ILE A 11 -7.71 1.74 3.12
CA ILE A 11 -8.01 1.80 1.68
C ILE A 11 -7.27 0.67 0.96
N LEU A 12 -7.97 -0.07 0.09
CA LEU A 12 -7.37 -1.05 -0.81
C LEU A 12 -7.15 -0.44 -2.20
N ILE A 13 -5.91 -0.43 -2.68
CA ILE A 13 -5.52 0.14 -3.97
C ILE A 13 -4.96 -0.97 -4.87
N HIS A 14 -5.65 -1.26 -5.96
CA HIS A 14 -5.24 -2.32 -6.89
C HIS A 14 -4.15 -1.86 -7.87
N GLY A 15 -3.41 -2.83 -8.43
CA GLY A 15 -2.44 -2.62 -9.50
C GLY A 15 -3.04 -2.50 -10.90
N THR A 16 -2.17 -2.60 -11.91
CA THR A 16 -2.60 -2.78 -13.30
C THR A 16 -3.33 -4.12 -13.46
N PHE A 17 -4.22 -4.22 -14.46
CA PHE A 17 -4.95 -5.46 -14.78
C PHE A 17 -5.87 -6.01 -13.67
N SER A 18 -6.26 -5.19 -12.68
CA SER A 18 -7.20 -5.63 -11.64
C SER A 18 -8.56 -6.10 -12.17
N ARG A 19 -8.94 -5.66 -13.38
CA ARG A 19 -10.13 -6.15 -14.10
C ARG A 19 -9.98 -7.60 -14.58
N GLU A 20 -8.76 -8.07 -14.79
CA GLU A 20 -8.43 -9.38 -15.36
C GLU A 20 -8.06 -10.39 -14.28
N VAL A 21 -7.42 -9.96 -13.19
CA VAL A 21 -6.88 -10.87 -12.15
C VAL A 21 -7.73 -10.91 -10.87
N GLY A 22 -8.77 -10.08 -10.80
CA GLY A 22 -9.87 -10.28 -9.87
C GLY A 22 -10.20 -9.06 -8.99
N LEU A 23 -11.37 -9.13 -8.38
CA LEU A 23 -12.01 -8.03 -7.67
C LEU A 23 -11.67 -8.01 -6.17
N TRP A 24 -10.49 -8.51 -5.78
CA TRP A 24 -10.06 -8.71 -4.38
C TRP A 24 -10.07 -7.43 -3.53
N HIS A 25 -9.90 -6.27 -4.17
CA HIS A 25 -9.89 -4.95 -3.54
C HIS A 25 -11.32 -4.42 -3.31
N ARG A 26 -12.34 -5.02 -3.93
CA ARG A 26 -13.71 -4.52 -3.84
C ARG A 26 -14.33 -4.89 -2.49
N PRO A 27 -15.15 -3.99 -1.90
CA PRO A 27 -16.00 -4.31 -0.76
C PRO A 27 -16.77 -5.60 -0.95
N GLY A 28 -16.74 -6.48 0.06
CA GLY A 28 -17.45 -7.75 0.06
C GLY A 28 -16.77 -8.88 -0.71
N SER A 29 -15.65 -8.62 -1.42
CA SER A 29 -14.84 -9.71 -1.99
C SER A 29 -14.20 -10.57 -0.89
N ARG A 30 -13.70 -11.76 -1.24
CA ARG A 30 -13.14 -12.69 -0.25
C ARG A 30 -11.97 -12.10 0.52
N PHE A 31 -11.05 -11.42 -0.17
CA PHE A 31 -9.87 -10.84 0.45
C PHE A 31 -10.21 -9.59 1.28
N HIS A 32 -11.00 -8.66 0.73
CA HIS A 32 -11.54 -7.52 1.49
C HIS A 32 -12.23 -7.97 2.78
N SER A 33 -13.13 -8.96 2.70
CA SER A 33 -13.86 -9.44 3.86
C SER A 33 -12.97 -10.18 4.86
N PHE A 34 -11.87 -10.79 4.39
CA PHE A 34 -10.87 -11.40 5.25
C PHE A 34 -10.12 -10.34 6.04
N LEU A 35 -9.58 -9.31 5.38
CA LEU A 35 -8.92 -8.18 6.03
C LEU A 35 -9.86 -7.52 7.06
N LYS A 36 -11.11 -7.23 6.66
CA LYS A 36 -12.09 -6.59 7.52
C LYS A 36 -12.34 -7.33 8.82
N ARG A 37 -12.46 -8.66 8.75
CA ARG A 37 -12.83 -9.47 9.91
C ARG A 37 -11.66 -9.78 10.84
N GLN A 38 -10.43 -9.61 10.39
CA GLN A 38 -9.27 -10.14 11.10
C GLN A 38 -8.28 -9.05 11.51
N PHE A 39 -8.05 -8.05 10.66
CA PHE A 39 -6.92 -7.13 10.83
C PHE A 39 -7.33 -5.65 10.70
N PHE A 40 -8.21 -5.32 9.75
CA PHE A 40 -8.57 -3.94 9.41
C PHE A 40 -10.09 -3.74 9.48
N PRO A 41 -10.70 -3.68 10.68
CA PRO A 41 -12.15 -3.48 10.81
C PRO A 41 -12.66 -2.19 10.14
N ASP A 42 -11.77 -1.22 9.97
CA ASP A 42 -11.97 0.08 9.32
C ASP A 42 -11.75 0.06 7.79
N VAL A 43 -11.49 -1.10 7.18
CA VAL A 43 -11.34 -1.19 5.72
C VAL A 43 -12.61 -0.72 5.01
N TYR A 44 -12.44 0.27 4.14
CA TYR A 44 -13.56 0.97 3.53
C TYR A 44 -14.47 -0.01 2.79
N SER A 45 -15.76 0.06 3.08
CA SER A 45 -16.77 -0.90 2.61
C SER A 45 -17.92 -0.25 1.85
N GLY A 46 -17.88 1.07 1.67
CA GLY A 46 -18.92 1.82 0.96
C GLY A 46 -18.94 1.57 -0.54
N PRO A 47 -20.07 1.82 -1.22
CA PRO A 47 -20.23 1.56 -2.66
C PRO A 47 -19.33 2.44 -3.55
N ASP A 48 -18.93 3.60 -3.04
CA ASP A 48 -18.04 4.57 -3.65
C ASP A 48 -16.57 4.38 -3.26
N PHE A 49 -16.16 3.16 -2.89
CA PHE A 49 -14.76 2.82 -2.66
C PHE A 49 -13.84 3.29 -3.79
N PHE A 50 -12.59 3.60 -3.44
CA PHE A 50 -11.60 4.10 -4.38
C PHE A 50 -11.39 3.14 -5.57
N LYS A 51 -11.43 3.70 -6.78
CA LYS A 51 -11.25 2.99 -8.05
C LYS A 51 -10.39 3.83 -8.96
N TRP A 52 -9.53 3.17 -9.73
CA TRP A 52 -8.83 3.83 -10.83
C TRP A 52 -8.74 2.92 -12.05
N SER A 53 -8.16 3.42 -13.12
CA SER A 53 -8.21 2.76 -14.43
C SER A 53 -7.36 1.49 -14.50
N GLY A 54 -6.32 1.36 -13.66
CA GLY A 54 -5.34 0.28 -13.75
C GLY A 54 -4.52 0.31 -15.05
N ARG A 55 -4.47 1.45 -15.74
CA ARG A 55 -3.72 1.61 -17.00
C ARG A 55 -2.24 1.85 -16.71
N ARG A 56 -1.38 1.34 -17.60
CA ARG A 56 0.09 1.41 -17.51
C ARG A 56 0.75 2.78 -17.73
N PRO A 57 0.19 3.75 -18.49
CA PRO A 57 0.87 5.03 -18.71
C PRO A 57 1.04 5.82 -17.40
N ASP A 58 2.14 6.57 -17.30
CA ASP A 58 2.44 7.44 -16.14
C ASP A 58 1.31 8.44 -15.84
N ALA A 59 0.76 9.08 -16.88
CA ALA A 59 -0.36 10.00 -16.75
C ALA A 59 -1.59 9.35 -16.09
N ALA A 60 -1.82 8.05 -16.30
CA ALA A 60 -2.94 7.35 -15.67
C ALA A 60 -2.73 7.13 -14.17
N ARG A 61 -1.48 6.97 -13.72
CA ARG A 61 -1.13 6.89 -12.30
C ARG A 61 -1.25 8.25 -11.62
N HIS A 62 -0.79 9.33 -12.26
CA HIS A 62 -0.99 10.69 -11.77
C HIS A 62 -2.48 11.06 -11.66
N GLU A 63 -3.29 10.73 -12.67
CA GLU A 63 -4.75 10.93 -12.61
C GLU A 63 -5.37 10.14 -11.45
N ALA A 64 -4.91 8.91 -11.21
CA ALA A 64 -5.37 8.09 -10.10
C ALA A 64 -4.97 8.68 -8.74
N ALA A 65 -3.77 9.24 -8.61
CA ALA A 65 -3.31 9.89 -7.38
C ALA A 65 -4.15 11.13 -7.06
N VAL A 66 -4.43 11.97 -8.07
CA VAL A 66 -5.36 13.11 -7.92
C VAL A 66 -6.75 12.64 -7.48
N LYS A 67 -7.23 11.52 -8.04
CA LYS A 67 -8.51 10.92 -7.61
C LYS A 67 -8.45 10.39 -6.18
N LEU A 68 -7.33 9.82 -5.74
CA LEU A 68 -7.16 9.30 -4.39
C LEU A 68 -7.22 10.44 -3.37
N VAL A 69 -6.47 11.53 -3.60
CA VAL A 69 -6.54 12.73 -2.74
C VAL A 69 -7.96 13.28 -2.67
N LYS A 70 -8.64 13.40 -3.81
CA LYS A 70 -10.05 13.84 -3.84
C LYS A 70 -11.00 12.87 -3.13
N TRP A 71 -10.69 11.58 -3.16
CA TRP A 71 -11.47 10.56 -2.48
C TRP A 71 -11.33 10.69 -0.96
N CYS A 72 -10.11 10.82 -0.44
CA CYS A 72 -9.86 11.05 0.99
C CYS A 72 -10.51 12.36 1.48
N LYS A 73 -10.45 13.44 0.68
CA LYS A 73 -11.16 14.70 1.01
C LYS A 73 -12.68 14.55 1.12
N LYS A 74 -13.28 13.57 0.44
CA LYS A 74 -14.72 13.25 0.53
C LYS A 74 -15.05 12.26 1.65
N HIS A 75 -14.04 11.55 2.15
CA HIS A 75 -14.14 10.56 3.21
C HIS A 75 -13.14 10.93 4.31
N PRO A 76 -13.36 12.06 4.99
CA PRO A 76 -12.45 12.51 6.04
C PRO A 76 -12.26 11.41 7.10
N ALA A 77 -11.02 11.28 7.56
CA ALA A 77 -10.59 10.44 8.66
C ALA A 77 -9.39 11.11 9.31
N GLN A 78 -9.10 10.79 10.58
CA GLN A 78 -7.89 11.30 11.22
C GLN A 78 -6.65 10.69 10.56
N THR A 79 -6.69 9.39 10.27
CA THR A 79 -5.57 8.65 9.65
C THR A 79 -6.04 7.75 8.49
N TYR A 80 -5.22 7.62 7.45
CA TYR A 80 -5.44 6.70 6.33
C TYR A 80 -4.41 5.57 6.31
N ASN A 81 -4.87 4.32 6.37
CA ASN A 81 -4.02 3.15 6.14
C ASN A 81 -4.13 2.73 4.68
N LEU A 82 -3.00 2.50 4.01
CA LEU A 82 -2.94 2.29 2.57
C LEU A 82 -2.39 0.90 2.26
N ILE A 83 -3.24 0.01 1.75
CA ILE A 83 -2.84 -1.31 1.27
C ILE A 83 -2.83 -1.28 -0.26
N ALA A 84 -1.65 -1.23 -0.86
CA ALA A 84 -1.47 -0.99 -2.28
C ALA A 84 -0.72 -2.12 -2.97
N HIS A 85 -1.27 -2.60 -4.08
CA HIS A 85 -0.67 -3.68 -4.88
C HIS A 85 -0.06 -3.17 -6.18
N SER A 86 1.13 -3.65 -6.53
CA SER A 86 1.78 -3.39 -7.81
C SER A 86 1.81 -1.88 -8.10
N HIS A 87 1.44 -1.44 -9.30
CA HIS A 87 1.35 -0.02 -9.64
C HIS A 87 0.40 0.84 -8.78
N GLY A 88 -0.45 0.22 -7.96
CA GLY A 88 -1.19 0.92 -6.91
C GLY A 88 -0.26 1.61 -5.91
N THR A 89 0.94 1.08 -5.68
CA THR A 89 1.93 1.70 -4.78
C THR A 89 2.45 3.01 -5.36
N ASN A 90 2.69 3.08 -6.68
CA ASN A 90 3.07 4.35 -7.31
C ASN A 90 1.93 5.38 -7.26
N VAL A 91 0.66 4.95 -7.33
CA VAL A 91 -0.49 5.86 -7.15
C VAL A 91 -0.48 6.47 -5.75
N VAL A 92 -0.21 5.66 -4.73
CA VAL A 92 -0.06 6.12 -3.35
C VAL A 92 1.14 7.06 -3.21
N ASN A 93 2.31 6.70 -3.72
CA ASN A 93 3.52 7.52 -3.66
C ASN A 93 3.31 8.88 -4.32
N ILE A 94 2.73 8.92 -5.54
CA ILE A 94 2.41 10.19 -6.19
C ILE A 94 1.40 10.99 -5.34
N ALA A 95 0.45 10.33 -4.69
CA ALA A 95 -0.56 11.00 -3.86
C ALA A 95 0.06 11.72 -2.66
N THR A 96 1.09 11.15 -2.02
CA THR A 96 1.78 11.80 -0.89
C THR A 96 2.39 13.14 -1.31
N HIS A 97 2.97 13.20 -2.51
CA HIS A 97 3.58 14.43 -3.08
C HIS A 97 2.57 15.51 -3.46
N ILE A 98 1.29 15.16 -3.68
CA ILE A 98 0.27 16.10 -4.19
C ILE A 98 -0.84 16.38 -3.17
N GLY A 99 -0.60 16.07 -1.89
CA GLY A 99 -1.43 16.49 -0.78
C GLY A 99 -2.34 15.42 -0.17
N LEU A 100 -1.96 14.14 -0.28
CA LEU A 100 -2.44 13.12 0.67
C LEU A 100 -1.61 13.24 1.95
N GLU A 101 -2.28 13.41 3.09
CA GLU A 101 -1.67 13.62 4.40
C GLU A 101 -2.28 12.65 5.42
N ASN A 102 -1.70 12.60 6.63
CA ASN A 102 -2.10 11.74 7.75
C ASN A 102 -2.15 10.26 7.37
N ILE A 103 -1.07 9.76 6.77
CA ILE A 103 -0.97 8.36 6.39
C ILE A 103 -0.47 7.60 7.61
N GLY A 104 -1.22 6.62 8.08
CA GLY A 104 -0.81 5.75 9.18
C GLY A 104 0.13 4.68 8.65
N LYS A 105 -0.45 3.53 8.26
CA LYS A 105 0.32 2.41 7.73
C LYS A 105 0.40 2.42 6.21
N MET A 106 1.60 2.19 5.67
CA MET A 106 1.80 1.88 4.25
C MET A 106 2.15 0.40 4.08
N ILE A 107 1.28 -0.34 3.40
CA ILE A 107 1.42 -1.79 3.18
C ILE A 107 1.47 -2.05 1.69
N TYR A 108 2.66 -2.34 1.19
CA TYR A 108 2.95 -2.58 -0.22
C TYR A 108 2.98 -4.07 -0.53
N LEU A 109 2.28 -4.41 -1.61
CA LEU A 109 2.06 -5.76 -2.07
C LEU A 109 2.64 -5.85 -3.48
N SER A 110 3.83 -6.42 -3.64
CA SER A 110 4.59 -6.49 -4.90
C SER A 110 4.80 -5.12 -5.59
N PRO A 111 5.35 -4.09 -4.92
CA PRO A 111 5.57 -2.79 -5.53
C PRO A 111 6.60 -2.85 -6.67
N PRO A 112 6.39 -2.13 -7.78
CA PRO A 112 7.46 -1.76 -8.69
C PRO A 112 8.14 -0.48 -8.19
N VAL A 113 9.43 -0.58 -7.86
CA VAL A 113 10.25 0.51 -7.35
C VAL A 113 11.25 0.98 -8.42
N TRP A 114 11.19 2.28 -8.72
CA TRP A 114 12.14 2.98 -9.58
C TRP A 114 12.84 4.06 -8.75
N GLY A 115 14.00 3.72 -8.18
CA GLY A 115 14.75 4.63 -7.30
C GLY A 115 15.25 5.91 -7.97
N ASP A 116 15.29 5.94 -9.30
CA ASP A 116 15.65 7.10 -10.12
C ASP A 116 14.46 8.04 -10.41
N LYS A 117 13.25 7.70 -9.93
CA LYS A 117 12.02 8.51 -10.09
C LYS A 117 11.52 8.99 -8.73
N PRO A 118 11.92 10.20 -8.29
CA PRO A 118 11.59 10.68 -6.94
C PRO A 118 10.09 10.71 -6.63
N ASN A 119 9.24 11.06 -7.61
CA ASN A 119 7.78 11.07 -7.43
C ASN A 119 7.15 9.67 -7.28
N TYR A 120 7.94 8.61 -7.47
CA TYR A 120 7.53 7.23 -7.27
C TYR A 120 8.09 6.65 -5.98
N LEU A 121 8.82 7.44 -5.19
CA LEU A 121 9.10 7.19 -3.79
C LEU A 121 8.05 7.94 -2.95
N PRO A 122 7.60 7.40 -1.81
CA PRO A 122 6.69 8.14 -0.92
C PRO A 122 7.38 9.35 -0.29
N ASP A 123 6.61 10.42 -0.08
CA ASP A 123 6.98 11.51 0.83
C ASP A 123 6.73 11.04 2.27
N LEU A 124 7.81 10.65 2.93
CA LEU A 124 7.77 10.07 4.28
C LEU A 124 7.37 11.08 5.36
N GLU A 125 7.41 12.38 5.10
CA GLU A 125 6.88 13.38 6.05
C GLU A 125 5.35 13.33 6.14
N LYS A 126 4.68 12.59 5.24
CA LYS A 126 3.24 12.35 5.26
C LYS A 126 2.84 11.05 5.96
N VAL A 127 3.83 10.24 6.36
CA VAL A 127 3.66 8.87 6.86
C VAL A 127 4.03 8.84 8.34
N ASP A 128 3.05 8.54 9.18
CA ASP A 128 3.23 8.33 10.61
C ASP A 128 4.25 7.21 10.82
N GLN A 129 5.14 7.40 11.80
CA GLN A 129 6.25 6.48 12.14
C GLN A 129 7.25 6.21 11.00
N LYS A 130 7.02 6.74 9.80
CA LYS A 130 7.87 6.57 8.61
C LYS A 130 8.17 5.08 8.33
N VAL A 131 7.21 4.17 8.52
CA VAL A 131 7.39 2.74 8.23
C VAL A 131 6.62 2.32 6.98
N ILE A 132 7.28 1.53 6.13
CA ILE A 132 6.66 0.89 4.96
C ILE A 132 6.84 -0.61 5.05
N PHE A 133 5.74 -1.35 5.13
CA PHE A 133 5.77 -2.80 5.02
C PHE A 133 5.74 -3.21 3.56
N ASN A 134 6.74 -3.93 3.09
CA ASN A 134 6.82 -4.37 1.70
C ASN A 134 6.83 -5.91 1.60
N PHE A 135 5.75 -6.47 1.06
CA PHE A 135 5.61 -7.89 0.80
C PHE A 135 5.65 -8.18 -0.69
N HIS A 136 6.63 -8.97 -1.14
CA HIS A 136 6.72 -9.33 -2.55
C HIS A 136 7.32 -10.74 -2.74
N PRO A 137 7.01 -11.46 -3.83
CA PRO A 137 7.57 -12.76 -4.09
C PRO A 137 9.03 -12.64 -4.53
N ARG A 138 9.86 -13.62 -4.16
CA ARG A 138 11.30 -13.65 -4.47
C ARG A 138 11.62 -13.47 -5.96
N GLN A 139 10.76 -13.99 -6.84
CA GLN A 139 10.97 -14.04 -8.29
C GLN A 139 9.79 -13.43 -9.05
N ASP A 140 9.45 -12.18 -8.76
CA ASP A 140 8.36 -11.47 -9.45
C ASP A 140 8.74 -11.07 -10.88
N PHE A 141 8.41 -11.92 -11.86
CA PHE A 141 8.71 -11.64 -13.27
C PHE A 141 7.87 -10.48 -13.85
N ILE A 142 6.71 -10.17 -13.26
CA ILE A 142 5.89 -9.05 -13.72
C ILE A 142 6.60 -7.73 -13.40
N VAL A 143 7.13 -7.59 -12.18
CA VAL A 143 7.85 -6.36 -11.79
C VAL A 143 9.25 -6.30 -12.42
N SER A 144 10.04 -7.37 -12.29
CA SER A 144 11.45 -7.36 -12.70
C SER A 144 11.64 -7.35 -14.22
N VAL A 145 10.90 -8.18 -14.96
CA VAL A 145 11.10 -8.35 -16.41
C VAL A 145 10.17 -7.46 -17.22
N LEU A 146 8.88 -7.43 -16.90
CA LEU A 146 7.92 -6.61 -17.68
C LEU A 146 7.88 -5.15 -17.21
N GLY A 147 8.13 -4.91 -15.93
CA GLY A 147 8.17 -3.57 -15.35
C GLY A 147 9.53 -2.89 -15.46
N HIS A 148 10.62 -3.65 -15.63
CA HIS A 148 11.99 -3.13 -15.52
C HIS A 148 12.19 -2.31 -14.23
N ALA A 149 11.70 -2.84 -13.11
CA ALA A 149 11.73 -2.19 -11.81
C ALA A 149 12.29 -3.14 -10.74
N ARG A 150 12.77 -2.57 -9.63
CA ARG A 150 13.08 -3.33 -8.41
C ARG A 150 11.80 -3.62 -7.64
N GLN A 151 11.91 -4.46 -6.61
CA GLN A 151 10.82 -4.72 -5.67
C GLN A 151 11.04 -4.16 -4.28
N ASN A 152 12.22 -3.61 -4.00
CA ASN A 152 12.61 -3.01 -2.73
C ASN A 152 13.18 -1.61 -2.97
N PHE A 153 13.37 -0.89 -1.87
CA PHE A 153 13.84 0.49 -1.85
C PHE A 153 15.36 0.61 -1.66
N ASP A 154 16.11 -0.50 -1.79
CA ASP A 154 17.57 -0.55 -1.68
C ASP A 154 18.27 0.60 -2.41
N GLY A 155 19.07 1.37 -1.67
CA GLY A 155 19.84 2.49 -2.22
C GLY A 155 19.02 3.74 -2.53
N THR A 156 17.80 3.85 -2.00
CA THR A 156 16.98 5.07 -2.02
C THR A 156 16.89 5.69 -0.63
N GLU A 157 16.33 6.89 -0.51
CA GLU A 157 16.09 7.54 0.79
C GLU A 157 15.07 6.79 1.68
N VAL A 158 14.30 5.88 1.09
CA VAL A 158 13.24 5.11 1.72
C VAL A 158 13.75 3.78 2.31
N ASP A 159 14.94 3.34 1.91
CA ASP A 159 15.54 2.05 2.26
C ASP A 159 15.50 1.77 3.78
N ARG A 160 15.98 2.73 4.61
CA ARG A 160 16.01 2.57 6.08
C ARG A 160 14.64 2.45 6.75
N TYR A 161 13.59 2.87 6.05
CA TYR A 161 12.21 2.91 6.50
C TYR A 161 11.40 1.71 6.04
N GLU A 162 11.98 0.91 5.16
CA GLU A 162 11.36 -0.31 4.66
C GLU A 162 11.48 -1.45 5.67
N ARG A 163 10.40 -2.23 5.77
CA ARG A 163 10.37 -3.56 6.37
C ARG A 163 10.03 -4.54 5.25
N GLU A 164 11.06 -5.11 4.64
CA GLU A 164 10.95 -6.02 3.49
C GLU A 164 10.64 -7.45 3.95
N PHE A 165 9.66 -8.08 3.30
CA PHE A 165 9.22 -9.45 3.55
C PHE A 165 9.10 -10.21 2.23
N VAL A 166 10.07 -11.09 1.98
CA VAL A 166 10.16 -11.85 0.73
C VAL A 166 9.36 -13.15 0.82
N LEU A 167 8.27 -13.23 0.05
CA LEU A 167 7.45 -14.44 -0.09
C LEU A 167 8.12 -15.47 -1.02
N PRO A 168 7.91 -16.78 -0.81
CA PRO A 168 8.45 -17.81 -1.69
C PRO A 168 7.80 -17.78 -3.09
N GLY A 169 8.56 -18.20 -4.11
CA GLY A 169 8.10 -18.31 -5.49
C GLY A 169 8.13 -17.00 -6.27
N GLY A 170 7.33 -16.93 -7.35
CA GLY A 170 7.35 -15.82 -8.32
C GLY A 170 5.96 -15.29 -8.72
N ASP A 171 4.92 -15.66 -7.97
CA ASP A 171 3.57 -15.24 -8.28
C ASP A 171 3.31 -13.81 -7.79
N HIS A 172 3.25 -12.86 -8.72
CA HIS A 172 2.96 -11.45 -8.48
C HIS A 172 1.70 -11.18 -7.64
N TRP A 173 0.77 -12.13 -7.63
CA TRP A 173 -0.49 -12.01 -6.90
C TRP A 173 -0.46 -12.71 -5.54
N ALA A 174 0.64 -13.35 -5.16
CA ALA A 174 0.77 -14.01 -3.85
C ALA A 174 0.41 -13.07 -2.69
N PRO A 175 0.88 -11.81 -2.62
CA PRO A 175 0.58 -10.94 -1.49
C PRO A 175 -0.89 -10.53 -1.37
N VAL A 176 -1.73 -10.72 -2.40
CA VAL A 176 -3.19 -10.46 -2.35
C VAL A 176 -4.01 -11.72 -2.11
N ARG A 177 -3.36 -12.86 -1.80
CA ARG A 177 -4.03 -14.12 -1.47
C ARG A 177 -4.14 -14.32 0.03
N ILE A 178 -5.32 -14.72 0.49
CA ILE A 178 -5.59 -15.08 1.89
C ILE A 178 -4.63 -16.17 2.38
N HIS A 179 -4.27 -17.13 1.50
CA HIS A 179 -3.35 -18.19 1.87
C HIS A 179 -1.97 -17.64 2.25
N SER A 180 -1.43 -16.69 1.49
CA SER A 180 -0.14 -16.06 1.80
C SER A 180 -0.20 -15.26 3.10
N TRP A 181 -1.29 -14.54 3.35
CA TRP A 181 -1.47 -13.82 4.61
C TRP A 181 -1.43 -14.75 5.83
N ARG A 182 -2.08 -15.91 5.74
CA ARG A 182 -2.08 -16.91 6.82
C ARG A 182 -0.76 -17.65 6.95
N ALA A 183 -0.12 -18.00 5.83
CA ALA A 183 1.11 -18.80 5.83
C ALA A 183 2.32 -17.99 6.32
N HIS A 184 2.27 -16.66 6.20
CA HIS A 184 3.38 -15.77 6.50
C HIS A 184 3.03 -14.71 7.56
N ASN A 185 1.91 -14.88 8.28
CA ASN A 185 1.44 -13.99 9.34
C ASN A 185 1.44 -12.50 8.93
N ILE A 186 1.09 -12.21 7.67
CA ILE A 186 1.18 -10.85 7.13
C ILE A 186 0.31 -9.89 7.93
N GLY A 187 -0.89 -10.34 8.31
CA GLY A 187 -1.84 -9.50 9.03
C GLY A 187 -1.32 -9.15 10.41
N GLU A 188 -0.83 -10.15 11.13
CA GLU A 188 -0.23 -9.98 12.44
C GLU A 188 0.94 -9.00 12.39
N ILE A 189 1.86 -9.16 11.43
CA ILE A 189 3.02 -8.26 11.23
C ILE A 189 2.58 -6.81 11.04
N VAL A 190 1.63 -6.54 10.15
CA VAL A 190 1.24 -5.15 9.83
C VAL A 190 0.31 -4.52 10.88
N THR A 191 -0.25 -5.32 11.79
CA THR A 191 -1.05 -4.82 12.91
C THR A 191 -0.29 -4.82 14.24
N ASP A 192 0.96 -5.26 14.25
CA ASP A 192 1.79 -5.23 15.44
C ASP A 192 2.41 -3.84 15.61
N ASP A 193 1.89 -3.10 16.59
CA ASP A 193 2.32 -1.72 16.86
C ASP A 193 3.74 -1.64 17.44
N GLU A 194 4.35 -2.77 17.87
CA GLU A 194 5.75 -2.80 18.31
C GLU A 194 6.74 -2.75 17.14
N LEU A 195 6.36 -3.26 15.97
CA LEU A 195 7.19 -3.19 14.75
C LEU A 195 7.17 -1.79 14.11
N ASP A 196 6.20 -0.97 14.50
CA ASP A 196 6.08 0.43 14.11
C ASP A 196 7.00 1.36 14.94
N MET A 197 7.68 0.85 15.98
CA MET A 197 8.53 1.62 16.89
C MET A 197 10.01 1.22 16.83
N THR A 198 10.71 1.53 15.74
CA THR A 198 12.19 1.51 15.66
C THR A 198 12.65 2.52 14.58
N ASP A 199 13.23 3.70 14.89
CA ASP A 199 14.61 3.90 15.36
C ASP A 199 14.88 5.27 16.05
N GLU A 200 14.26 5.57 17.20
CA GLU A 200 14.89 6.53 18.11
C GLU A 200 16.05 5.82 18.84
N HIS A 201 17.29 6.19 18.48
CA HIS A 201 18.57 5.81 19.11
C HIS A 201 19.41 4.79 18.33
N GLY A 202 20.04 5.29 17.28
CA GLY A 202 21.28 4.73 16.72
C GLY A 202 22.55 5.32 17.36
N ASP A 203 22.51 5.75 18.63
CA ASP A 203 23.71 6.15 19.38
C ASP A 203 23.87 5.21 20.58
N GLU A 204 24.89 4.35 20.52
CA GLU A 204 25.42 3.62 21.68
C GLU A 204 26.21 4.56 22.60
N LEU A 205 26.14 4.30 23.91
CA LEU A 205 27.00 4.90 24.94
C LEU A 205 28.48 4.51 24.76
#